data_AF-A0A1J7CIF9-F1
#
_entry.id   AF-A0A1J7CIF9-F1
#
_cell.length_a   1.000
_cell.length_b   1.000
_cell.length_c   1.000
_cell.angle_alpha   90.00
_cell.angle_beta   90.00
_cell.angle_gamma   90.00
#
_symmetry.space_group_name_H-M   'P 1'
#
loop_
_entity.id
_entity.type
_entity.pdbx_description
1 polymer ?
#
loop_
_entity_poly.entity_id
_entity_poly.type
_entity_poly.pdbx_seq_one_letter_code
_entity_poly.pdbx_strand_id
1 'polypeptide(L)'
;MKSFFFLFTALFLCAASFAQSAGNYQVYIDRIKQFSKPARVVHNTINANGNGSIEFTNAKNQILRFRLSNNKLQKASCSIAFEIFYYENKYLRRIESFDSNGNLLGCNLKLQGEAAMEFSIEKPDLYLKKKKLIDAAEGNINMEDDSKEKIIRVQLFDAHNMPIIQLQPTYISSKTYYEYNLRMSWP
;
A
#
# COMPACT_ATOMS: atom_id res chain seq x y z
N MET A 1 38.17 21.78 34.25
CA MET A 1 36.90 21.01 34.19
C MET A 1 35.67 21.82 33.73
N LYS A 2 35.82 23.01 33.10
CA LYS A 2 34.67 23.78 32.58
C LYS A 2 34.46 23.66 31.06
N SER A 3 35.45 23.15 30.33
CA SER A 3 35.42 23.06 28.85
C SER A 3 34.73 21.80 28.30
N PHE A 4 34.61 20.73 29.09
CA PHE A 4 33.97 19.48 28.64
C PHE A 4 32.44 19.54 28.69
N PHE A 5 31.85 20.42 29.52
CA PHE A 5 30.40 20.56 29.64
C PHE A 5 29.77 21.23 28.41
N PHE A 6 30.52 22.10 27.73
CA PHE A 6 30.08 22.76 26.49
C PHE A 6 30.10 21.85 25.26
N LEU A 7 30.93 20.79 25.26
CA LEU A 7 30.95 19.82 24.15
C LEU A 7 29.70 18.92 24.17
N PHE A 8 29.20 18.57 25.36
CA PHE A 8 28.02 17.74 25.53
C PHE A 8 26.72 18.45 25.11
N THR A 9 26.61 19.75 25.35
CA THR A 9 25.44 20.54 24.94
C THR A 9 25.40 20.77 23.43
N ALA A 10 26.56 20.95 22.77
CA ALA A 10 26.63 21.06 21.32
C ALA A 10 26.24 19.76 20.59
N LEU A 11 26.60 18.59 21.13
CA LEU A 11 26.24 17.28 20.59
C LEU A 11 24.73 17.00 20.68
N PHE A 12 24.06 17.46 21.74
CA PHE A 12 22.60 17.35 21.89
C PHE A 12 21.82 18.27 20.93
N LEU A 13 22.36 19.44 20.59
CA LEU A 13 21.73 20.36 19.64
C LEU A 13 21.81 19.85 18.18
N CYS A 14 22.88 19.15 17.81
CA CYS A 14 22.98 18.54 16.48
C CYS A 14 22.09 17.30 16.30
N ALA A 15 21.71 16.60 17.36
CA ALA A 15 20.80 15.45 17.28
C ALA A 15 19.32 15.84 17.11
N ALA A 16 18.95 17.07 17.49
CA ALA A 16 17.57 17.55 17.37
C ALA A 16 17.19 17.94 15.92
N SER A 17 18.17 18.18 15.04
CA SER A 17 17.94 18.68 13.68
C SER A 17 17.57 17.59 12.65
N PHE A 18 17.58 16.31 13.04
CA PHE A 18 17.14 15.19 12.19
C PHE A 18 15.76 14.64 12.54
N ALA A 19 14.98 15.32 13.38
CA ALA A 19 13.53 15.14 13.43
C ALA A 19 12.91 15.95 12.27
N GLN A 20 13.24 15.55 11.04
CA GLN A 20 12.62 16.09 9.85
C GLN A 20 11.13 15.78 9.95
N SER A 21 10.35 16.82 10.29
CA SER A 21 8.88 16.86 10.35
C SER A 21 8.24 15.67 9.62
N ALA A 22 8.00 14.58 10.36
CA ALA A 22 6.87 13.74 10.04
C ALA A 22 5.68 14.66 10.27
N GLY A 23 5.29 15.42 9.24
CA GLY A 23 4.09 16.25 9.27
C GLY A 23 3.00 15.41 9.92
N ASN A 24 2.25 15.99 10.86
CA ASN A 24 1.36 15.21 11.73
C ASN A 24 0.20 14.60 10.92
N TYR A 25 0.50 13.53 10.19
CA TYR A 25 -0.41 12.77 9.35
C TYR A 25 -1.27 11.82 10.18
N GLN A 26 -1.12 11.86 11.51
CA GLN A 26 -1.95 11.11 12.44
C GLN A 26 -3.43 11.39 12.19
N VAL A 27 -3.80 12.64 11.85
CA VAL A 27 -5.17 13.02 11.51
C VAL A 27 -5.76 12.22 10.33
N TYR A 28 -4.93 11.73 9.43
CA TYR A 28 -5.36 10.90 8.30
C TYR A 28 -5.44 9.43 8.70
N ILE A 29 -4.44 8.93 9.41
CA ILE A 29 -4.41 7.54 9.91
C ILE A 29 -5.62 7.29 10.83
N ASP A 30 -5.97 8.27 11.67
CA ASP A 30 -7.04 8.18 12.66
C ASP A 30 -8.44 8.03 12.05
N ARG A 31 -8.61 8.37 10.77
CA ARG A 31 -9.87 8.17 10.04
C ARG A 31 -10.09 6.70 9.67
N ILE A 32 -9.01 5.92 9.56
CA ILE A 32 -9.03 4.55 9.06
C ILE A 32 -9.14 3.57 10.22
N LYS A 33 -10.38 3.25 10.63
CA LYS A 33 -10.65 2.39 11.79
C LYS A 33 -10.04 0.99 11.69
N GLN A 34 -9.90 0.48 10.46
CA GLN A 34 -9.36 -0.84 10.14
C GLN A 34 -7.83 -0.90 10.32
N PHE A 35 -7.15 0.26 10.34
CA PHE A 35 -5.70 0.34 10.47
C PHE A 35 -5.30 0.56 11.93
N SER A 36 -4.78 -0.48 12.58
CA SER A 36 -4.41 -0.42 14.00
C SER A 36 -3.20 0.47 14.26
N LYS A 37 -3.19 1.13 15.42
CA LYS A 37 -2.05 1.85 16.00
C LYS A 37 -1.28 0.93 16.97
N PRO A 38 0.02 1.19 17.26
CA PRO A 38 0.86 2.27 16.73
C PRO A 38 1.21 2.07 15.26
N ALA A 39 1.43 3.17 14.56
CA ALA A 39 1.83 3.21 13.16
C ALA A 39 3.17 3.93 13.01
N ARG A 40 4.01 3.47 12.09
CA ARG A 40 5.28 4.11 11.74
C ARG A 40 5.38 4.31 10.24
N VAL A 41 6.04 5.39 9.82
CA VAL A 41 6.33 5.63 8.39
C VAL A 41 7.30 4.56 7.89
N VAL A 42 7.03 4.02 6.70
CA VAL A 42 7.95 3.12 5.98
C VAL A 42 8.44 3.71 4.67
N HIS A 43 7.67 4.62 4.07
CA HIS A 43 8.04 5.30 2.84
C HIS A 43 7.40 6.69 2.80
N ASN A 44 8.15 7.69 2.34
CA ASN A 44 7.66 9.06 2.19
C ASN A 44 8.34 9.73 0.99
N THR A 45 7.54 10.17 0.02
CA THR A 45 7.98 10.88 -1.19
C THR A 45 7.43 12.29 -1.28
N ILE A 46 6.86 12.82 -0.19
CA ILE A 46 6.28 14.16 -0.15
C ILE A 46 7.40 15.20 -0.33
N ASN A 47 7.32 15.95 -1.42
CA ASN A 47 8.27 17.00 -1.75
C ASN A 47 7.97 18.32 -1.00
N ALA A 48 8.82 19.34 -1.20
CA ALA A 48 8.67 20.65 -0.55
C ALA A 48 7.34 21.36 -0.88
N ASN A 49 6.70 21.03 -2.00
CA ASN A 49 5.40 21.58 -2.39
C ASN A 49 4.23 20.81 -1.75
N GLY A 50 4.50 19.78 -0.95
CA GLY A 50 3.47 18.96 -0.32
C GLY A 50 2.84 17.95 -1.28
N ASN A 51 3.53 17.59 -2.37
CA ASN A 51 3.08 16.61 -3.35
C ASN A 51 3.85 15.30 -3.16
N GLY A 52 3.15 14.17 -3.16
CA GLY A 52 3.78 12.85 -3.09
C GLY A 52 2.90 11.80 -2.41
N SER A 53 3.50 10.69 -2.01
CA SER A 53 2.83 9.61 -1.29
C SER A 53 3.52 9.33 0.03
N ILE A 54 2.76 8.81 0.98
CA ILE A 54 3.30 8.31 2.23
C ILE A 54 2.69 6.96 2.56
N GLU A 55 3.51 6.09 3.13
CA GLU A 55 3.14 4.74 3.56
C GLU A 55 3.46 4.56 5.04
N PHE A 56 2.49 3.99 5.77
CA PHE A 56 2.61 3.62 7.16
C PHE A 56 2.49 2.11 7.33
N THR A 57 3.21 1.55 8.28
CA THR A 57 2.99 0.17 8.74
C THR A 57 2.61 0.12 10.21
N ASN A 58 1.95 -0.97 10.61
CA ASN A 58 1.55 -1.23 11.99
C ASN A 58 2.03 -2.61 12.47
N ALA A 59 1.67 -2.99 13.70
CA ALA A 59 2.07 -4.26 14.30
C ALA A 59 1.55 -5.51 13.55
N LYS A 60 0.52 -5.37 12.70
CA LYS A 60 -0.01 -6.45 11.87
C LYS A 60 0.68 -6.54 10.50
N ASN A 61 1.75 -5.78 10.26
CA ASN A 61 2.43 -5.66 8.96
C ASN A 61 1.50 -5.24 7.81
N GLN A 62 0.40 -4.54 8.12
CA GLN A 62 -0.40 -3.87 7.10
C GLN A 62 0.35 -2.65 6.59
N ILE A 63 0.08 -2.23 5.36
CA ILE A 63 0.56 -0.96 4.80
C ILE A 63 -0.63 -0.06 4.51
N LEU A 64 -0.71 1.10 5.14
CA LEU A 64 -1.66 2.17 4.79
C LEU A 64 -0.94 3.16 3.88
N ARG A 65 -1.52 3.45 2.72
CA ARG A 65 -1.00 4.42 1.75
C ARG A 65 -2.02 5.51 1.45
N PHE A 66 -1.53 6.73 1.29
CA PHE A 66 -2.27 7.82 0.66
C PHE A 66 -1.33 8.81 -0.03
N ARG A 67 -1.92 9.69 -0.84
CA ARG A 67 -1.21 10.73 -1.58
C ARG A 67 -1.64 12.12 -1.12
N LEU A 68 -0.73 13.07 -1.22
CA LEU A 68 -0.99 14.48 -1.01
C LEU A 68 -0.74 15.24 -2.30
N SER A 69 -1.56 16.26 -2.52
CA SER A 69 -1.36 17.31 -3.51
C SER A 69 -1.51 18.66 -2.80
N ASN A 70 -0.47 19.48 -2.83
CA ASN A 70 -0.36 20.75 -2.11
C ASN A 70 -0.72 20.62 -0.62
N ASN A 71 -0.14 19.61 0.05
CA ASN A 71 -0.40 19.25 1.46
C ASN A 71 -1.84 18.84 1.78
N LYS A 72 -2.68 18.58 0.77
CA LYS A 72 -4.06 18.10 0.95
C LYS A 72 -4.19 16.68 0.44
N LEU A 73 -5.03 15.89 1.12
CA LEU A 73 -5.34 14.52 0.72
C LEU A 73 -5.84 14.49 -0.73
N GLN A 74 -5.11 13.79 -1.59
CA GLN A 74 -5.44 13.62 -2.99
C GLN A 74 -6.38 12.43 -3.15
N LYS A 75 -7.47 12.64 -3.89
CA LYS A 75 -8.38 11.57 -4.30
C LYS A 75 -7.97 11.04 -5.68
N ALA A 76 -8.00 9.73 -5.81
CA ALA A 76 -7.79 8.97 -7.02
C ALA A 76 -9.13 8.80 -7.79
N SER A 77 -9.11 8.00 -8.84
CA SER A 77 -10.33 7.50 -9.49
C SER A 77 -11.34 6.95 -8.46
N CYS A 78 -12.63 7.09 -8.75
CA CYS A 78 -13.72 6.72 -7.85
C CYS A 78 -13.70 7.39 -6.47
N SER A 79 -12.98 8.51 -6.29
CA SER A 79 -12.81 9.18 -4.98
C SER A 79 -12.05 8.38 -3.91
N ILE A 80 -11.30 7.34 -4.30
CA ILE A 80 -10.42 6.60 -3.38
C ILE A 80 -9.36 7.56 -2.83
N ALA A 81 -9.22 7.63 -1.52
CA ALA A 81 -8.25 8.50 -0.85
C ALA A 81 -7.19 7.70 -0.09
N PHE A 82 -7.52 6.49 0.36
CA PHE A 82 -6.60 5.60 1.06
C PHE A 82 -6.69 4.18 0.52
N GLU A 83 -5.57 3.46 0.60
CA GLU A 83 -5.53 2.01 0.38
C GLU A 83 -4.83 1.33 1.56
N ILE A 84 -5.38 0.21 2.04
CA ILE A 84 -4.69 -0.70 2.98
C ILE A 84 -4.29 -1.96 2.24
N PHE A 85 -3.01 -2.33 2.33
CA PHE A 85 -2.44 -3.56 1.82
C PHE A 85 -2.20 -4.53 2.98
N TYR A 86 -2.75 -5.72 2.86
CA TYR A 86 -2.65 -6.79 3.84
C TYR A 86 -1.68 -7.84 3.32
N TYR A 87 -0.74 -8.25 4.18
CA TYR A 87 0.26 -9.24 3.83
C TYR A 87 0.14 -10.47 4.72
N GLU A 88 0.26 -11.65 4.12
CA GLU A 88 0.28 -12.93 4.81
C GLU A 88 1.42 -13.77 4.23
N ASN A 89 2.28 -14.33 5.09
CA ASN A 89 3.45 -15.10 4.66
C ASN A 89 4.34 -14.37 3.62
N LYS A 90 4.47 -13.04 3.75
CA LYS A 90 5.19 -12.13 2.83
C LYS A 90 4.55 -11.95 1.44
N TYR A 91 3.36 -12.50 1.22
CA TYR A 91 2.58 -12.29 -0.01
C TYR A 91 1.46 -11.30 0.23
N LEU A 92 1.17 -10.47 -0.78
CA LEU A 92 0.01 -9.58 -0.76
C LEU A 92 -1.26 -10.42 -0.78
N ARG A 93 -2.04 -10.34 0.29
CA ARG A 93 -3.27 -11.11 0.48
C ARG A 93 -4.50 -10.31 0.10
N ARG A 94 -4.56 -9.02 0.45
CA ARG A 94 -5.75 -8.20 0.24
C ARG A 94 -5.37 -6.73 0.05
N ILE A 95 -6.14 -6.01 -0.75
CA ILE A 95 -6.14 -4.54 -0.85
C ILE A 95 -7.55 -4.05 -0.54
N GLU A 96 -7.67 -3.04 0.31
CA GLU A 96 -8.93 -2.35 0.61
C GLU A 96 -8.81 -0.87 0.25
N SER A 97 -9.87 -0.32 -0.36
CA SER A 97 -9.95 1.08 -0.81
C SER A 97 -10.93 1.86 0.06
N PHE A 98 -10.54 3.08 0.45
CA PHE A 98 -11.33 3.93 1.35
C PHE A 98 -11.51 5.33 0.81
N ASP A 99 -12.64 5.95 1.15
CA ASP A 99 -12.91 7.37 0.89
C ASP A 99 -12.12 8.31 1.83
N SER A 100 -12.26 9.63 1.65
CA SER A 100 -11.57 10.63 2.49
C SER A 100 -12.00 10.67 3.96
N ASN A 101 -13.11 9.99 4.29
CA ASN A 101 -13.67 9.87 5.64
C ASN A 101 -13.24 8.56 6.32
N GLY A 102 -12.58 7.66 5.59
CA GLY A 102 -12.12 6.36 6.06
C GLY A 102 -13.17 5.25 6.01
N ASN A 103 -14.20 5.41 5.18
CA ASN A 103 -15.18 4.35 4.90
C ASN A 103 -14.72 3.52 3.69
N LEU A 104 -15.01 2.22 3.70
CA LEU A 104 -14.81 1.35 2.53
C LEU A 104 -15.57 1.93 1.33
N LEU A 105 -14.90 1.99 0.19
CA LEU A 105 -15.42 2.63 -1.02
C LEU A 105 -15.27 1.72 -2.22
N GLY A 106 -16.42 1.33 -2.79
CA GLY A 106 -16.46 0.59 -4.05
C GLY A 106 -16.06 1.46 -5.24
N CYS A 107 -15.30 0.90 -6.19
CA CYS A 107 -14.90 1.60 -7.41
C CYS A 107 -15.35 0.88 -8.69
N ASN A 108 -16.36 1.42 -9.37
CA ASN A 108 -16.88 0.86 -10.63
C ASN A 108 -15.89 0.96 -11.80
N LEU A 109 -14.83 1.77 -11.68
CA LEU A 109 -13.83 1.96 -12.74
C LEU A 109 -12.74 0.89 -12.76
N LYS A 110 -12.52 0.15 -11.66
CA LYS A 110 -11.51 -0.91 -11.61
C LYS A 110 -12.10 -2.22 -12.13
N LEU A 111 -12.99 -2.91 -11.40
CA LEU A 111 -13.42 -4.28 -11.77
C LEU A 111 -14.80 -4.68 -11.18
N GLN A 112 -15.85 -3.84 -11.28
CA GLN A 112 -17.25 -4.08 -10.82
C GLN A 112 -17.66 -3.43 -9.48
N GLY A 113 -17.03 -2.33 -9.06
CA GLY A 113 -17.49 -1.63 -7.86
C GLY A 113 -16.91 -2.17 -6.58
N GLU A 114 -15.78 -2.88 -6.68
CA GLU A 114 -15.13 -3.51 -5.56
C GLU A 114 -14.53 -2.45 -4.63
N ALA A 115 -14.78 -2.62 -3.33
CA ALA A 115 -14.06 -1.88 -2.29
C ALA A 115 -12.81 -2.63 -1.84
N ALA A 116 -12.76 -3.94 -2.07
CA ALA A 116 -11.59 -4.74 -1.76
C ALA A 116 -11.33 -5.85 -2.78
N MET A 117 -10.06 -6.17 -2.93
CA MET A 117 -9.56 -7.26 -3.77
C MET A 117 -8.73 -8.19 -2.92
N GLU A 118 -8.99 -9.49 -3.02
CA GLU A 118 -8.27 -10.52 -2.28
C GLU A 118 -7.61 -11.51 -3.25
N PHE A 119 -6.37 -11.86 -2.96
CA PHE A 119 -5.52 -12.69 -3.81
C PHE A 119 -5.23 -14.03 -3.16
N SER A 120 -5.39 -15.12 -3.92
CA SER A 120 -4.99 -16.46 -3.51
C SER A 120 -3.99 -17.02 -4.51
N ILE A 121 -2.78 -17.31 -4.05
CA ILE A 121 -1.77 -17.98 -4.88
C ILE A 121 -2.04 -19.48 -4.82
N GLU A 122 -2.69 -20.03 -5.83
CA GLU A 122 -3.10 -21.43 -5.89
C GLU A 122 -1.94 -22.36 -6.29
N LYS A 123 -0.95 -21.84 -7.00
CA LYS A 123 0.25 -22.58 -7.45
C LYS A 123 1.53 -21.90 -6.96
N PRO A 124 1.87 -22.01 -5.67
CA PRO A 124 2.96 -21.23 -5.05
C PRO A 124 4.34 -21.49 -5.67
N ASP A 125 4.68 -22.74 -6.00
CA ASP A 125 5.97 -23.07 -6.61
C ASP A 125 6.13 -22.48 -8.01
N LEU A 126 5.04 -22.48 -8.78
CA LEU A 126 5.02 -21.91 -10.12
C LEU A 126 5.12 -20.39 -10.04
N TYR A 127 4.35 -19.76 -9.14
CA TYR A 127 4.46 -18.33 -8.88
C TYR A 127 5.89 -17.94 -8.48
N LEU A 128 6.53 -18.70 -7.58
CA LEU A 128 7.89 -18.40 -7.14
C LEU A 128 8.90 -18.45 -8.31
N LYS A 129 8.75 -19.39 -9.24
CA LYS A 129 9.58 -19.44 -10.46
C LYS A 129 9.36 -18.20 -11.32
N LYS A 130 8.10 -17.83 -11.58
CA LYS A 130 7.77 -16.62 -12.37
C LYS A 130 8.27 -15.35 -11.68
N LYS A 131 8.05 -15.22 -10.37
CA LYS A 131 8.52 -14.08 -9.57
C LYS A 131 10.03 -13.91 -9.64
N LYS A 132 10.82 -14.99 -9.57
CA LYS A 132 12.29 -14.90 -9.70
C LYS A 132 12.71 -14.30 -11.05
N LEU A 133 12.02 -14.64 -12.13
CA LEU A 133 12.29 -14.05 -13.45
C LEU A 133 11.95 -12.56 -13.48
N ILE A 134 10.82 -12.18 -12.88
CA ILE A 134 10.38 -10.78 -12.79
C ILE A 134 11.36 -9.97 -11.92
N ASP A 135 11.74 -10.49 -10.76
CA ASP A 135 12.70 -9.85 -9.84
C ASP A 135 14.07 -9.66 -10.50
N ALA A 136 14.56 -10.66 -11.24
CA ALA A 136 15.85 -10.59 -11.95
C ALA A 136 15.88 -9.50 -13.04
N ALA A 137 14.71 -9.14 -13.57
CA ALA A 137 14.54 -8.03 -14.50
C ALA A 137 14.11 -6.72 -13.81
N GLU A 138 14.10 -6.66 -12.48
CA GLU A 138 13.61 -5.52 -11.69
C GLU A 138 12.19 -5.09 -12.07
N GLY A 139 11.35 -6.04 -12.49
CA GLY A 139 10.01 -5.76 -13.00
C GLY A 139 9.94 -5.27 -14.46
N ASN A 140 11.07 -4.97 -15.10
CA ASN A 140 11.19 -4.47 -16.47
C ASN A 140 11.23 -5.61 -17.51
N ILE A 141 10.31 -6.56 -17.38
CA ILE A 141 10.13 -7.67 -18.32
C ILE A 141 8.72 -7.60 -18.93
N ASN A 142 8.64 -7.76 -20.25
CA ASN A 142 7.38 -8.00 -20.93
C ASN A 142 7.08 -9.50 -20.89
N MET A 143 6.29 -9.92 -19.90
CA MET A 143 5.93 -11.32 -19.70
C MET A 143 4.57 -11.58 -20.38
N GLU A 144 4.46 -12.72 -21.06
CA GLU A 144 3.18 -13.17 -21.58
C GLU A 144 2.16 -13.35 -20.44
N ASP A 145 0.89 -13.05 -20.71
CA ASP A 145 -0.19 -13.21 -19.75
C ASP A 145 -0.41 -14.70 -19.40
N ASP A 146 0.05 -15.09 -18.20
CA ASP A 146 -0.09 -16.43 -17.64
C ASP A 146 -1.35 -16.61 -16.78
N SER A 147 -2.34 -15.71 -16.87
CA SER A 147 -3.62 -15.83 -16.13
C SER A 147 -4.32 -17.17 -16.39
N LYS A 148 -4.20 -17.72 -17.61
CA LYS A 148 -4.74 -19.04 -17.99
C LYS A 148 -4.07 -20.21 -17.26
N GLU A 149 -2.84 -20.02 -16.75
CA GLU A 149 -2.17 -21.01 -15.91
C GLU A 149 -2.84 -21.13 -14.53
N LYS A 150 -3.79 -20.24 -14.18
CA LYS A 150 -4.55 -20.24 -12.93
C LYS A 150 -3.63 -20.25 -11.69
N ILE A 151 -2.68 -19.33 -11.67
CA ILE A 151 -1.68 -19.23 -10.60
C ILE A 151 -2.18 -18.35 -9.46
N ILE A 152 -2.76 -17.19 -9.78
CA ILE A 152 -3.28 -16.22 -8.81
C ILE A 152 -4.76 -16.00 -9.08
N ARG A 153 -5.60 -16.44 -8.14
CA ARG A 153 -7.03 -16.17 -8.13
C ARG A 153 -7.32 -14.85 -7.43
N VAL A 154 -8.31 -14.13 -7.94
CA VAL A 154 -8.81 -12.88 -7.37
C VAL A 154 -10.27 -13.04 -6.94
N GLN A 155 -10.57 -12.62 -5.72
CA GLN A 155 -11.93 -12.46 -5.21
C GLN A 155 -12.20 -10.98 -4.93
N LEU A 156 -13.33 -10.49 -5.42
CA LEU A 156 -13.75 -9.09 -5.25
C LEU A 156 -14.81 -8.98 -4.14
N PHE A 157 -14.81 -7.86 -3.43
CA PHE A 157 -15.74 -7.56 -2.35
C PHE A 157 -16.33 -6.15 -2.49
N ASP A 158 -17.61 -6.00 -2.15
CA ASP A 158 -18.31 -4.72 -2.19
C ASP A 158 -17.97 -3.80 -0.99
N ALA A 159 -18.60 -2.64 -0.90
CA ALA A 159 -18.42 -1.68 0.19
C ALA A 159 -18.91 -2.18 1.56
N HIS A 160 -19.73 -3.24 1.60
CA HIS A 160 -20.14 -3.94 2.83
C HIS A 160 -19.20 -5.09 3.17
N ASN A 161 -18.09 -5.22 2.45
CA ASN A 161 -17.11 -6.29 2.58
C ASN A 161 -17.70 -7.68 2.28
N MET A 162 -18.73 -7.74 1.44
CA MET A 162 -19.36 -8.97 0.99
C MET A 162 -18.77 -9.41 -0.35
N PRO A 163 -18.50 -10.71 -0.56
CA PRO A 163 -18.01 -11.19 -1.85
C PRO A 163 -18.96 -10.84 -3.00
N ILE A 164 -18.42 -10.23 -4.06
CA ILE A 164 -19.17 -10.02 -5.30
C ILE A 164 -19.22 -11.36 -6.04
N ILE A 165 -20.43 -11.80 -6.38
CA ILE A 165 -20.65 -13.08 -7.05
C ILE A 165 -20.09 -12.99 -8.47
N GLN A 166 -19.11 -13.83 -8.78
CA GLN A 166 -18.55 -13.98 -10.11
C GLN A 166 -19.03 -15.31 -10.71
N LEU A 167 -19.50 -15.28 -11.97
CA LEU A 167 -19.96 -16.49 -12.67
C LEU A 167 -18.83 -17.51 -12.87
N GLN A 168 -17.59 -17.04 -12.95
CA GLN A 168 -16.38 -17.84 -13.04
C GLN A 168 -15.29 -17.22 -12.16
N PRO A 169 -14.38 -18.01 -11.58
CA PRO A 169 -13.26 -17.47 -10.83
C PRO A 169 -12.39 -16.58 -11.72
N THR A 170 -12.03 -15.41 -11.22
CA THR A 170 -11.14 -14.48 -11.91
C THR A 170 -9.69 -14.81 -11.58
N TYR A 171 -8.83 -14.89 -12.60
CA TYR A 171 -7.40 -15.08 -12.44
C TYR A 171 -6.64 -13.92 -13.08
N ILE A 172 -5.50 -13.57 -12.50
CA ILE A 172 -4.60 -12.54 -13.03
C ILE A 172 -3.22 -13.13 -13.30
N SER A 173 -2.46 -12.47 -14.17
CA SER A 173 -1.09 -12.85 -14.45
C SER A 173 -0.18 -12.65 -13.24
N SER A 174 0.91 -13.43 -13.18
CA SER A 174 1.99 -13.26 -12.20
C SER A 174 2.60 -11.85 -12.26
N LYS A 175 2.67 -11.25 -13.46
CA LYS A 175 3.17 -9.88 -13.65
C LYS A 175 2.22 -8.84 -13.07
N THR A 176 0.92 -8.97 -13.31
CA THR A 176 -0.11 -8.11 -12.73
C THR A 176 -0.11 -8.19 -11.20
N TYR A 177 -0.05 -9.40 -10.63
CA TYR A 177 0.03 -9.57 -9.19
C TYR A 177 1.32 -8.97 -8.59
N TYR A 178 2.45 -9.09 -9.30
CA TYR A 178 3.70 -8.44 -8.91
C TYR A 178 3.59 -6.91 -8.87
N GLU A 179 2.90 -6.30 -9.83
CA GLU A 179 2.69 -4.84 -9.89
C GLU A 179 1.81 -4.33 -8.75
N TYR A 180 0.76 -5.08 -8.38
CA TYR A 180 -0.01 -4.81 -7.16
C TYR A 180 0.88 -4.86 -5.91
N ASN A 181 1.80 -5.82 -5.84
CA ASN A 181 2.68 -5.99 -4.69
C ASN A 181 3.71 -4.85 -4.56
N LEU A 182 4.18 -4.31 -5.69
CA LEU A 182 5.02 -3.10 -5.71
C LEU A 182 4.24 -1.81 -5.37
N ARG A 183 2.91 -1.90 -5.17
CA ARG A 183 2.05 -0.75 -4.89
C ARG A 183 2.22 0.35 -5.96
N MET A 184 2.56 -0.05 -7.17
CA MET A 184 2.72 0.86 -8.32
C MET A 184 1.35 1.24 -8.91
N SER A 185 0.36 0.35 -8.75
CA SER A 185 -1.03 0.60 -9.13
C SER A 185 -1.69 1.58 -8.16
N TRP A 186 -1.57 2.87 -8.40
CA TRP A 186 -2.54 3.84 -7.87
C TRP A 186 -3.51 4.17 -9.00
N PRO A 187 -4.82 3.98 -8.80
CA PRO A 187 -5.82 4.28 -9.83
C PRO A 187 -6.04 5.77 -10.08
#